data_AF-A0A183KKV6-F1
#
_entry.id   AF-A0A183KKV6-F1
#
_cell.length_a   1.000
_cell.length_b   1.000
_cell.length_c   1.000
_cell.angle_alpha   90.00
_cell.angle_beta   90.00
_cell.angle_gamma   90.00
#
_symmetry.space_group_name_H-M   'P 1'
#
loop_
_entity.id
_entity.type
_entity.pdbx_description
1 polymer ?
#
loop_
_entity_poly.entity_id
_entity_poly.type
_entity_poly.pdbx_seq_one_letter_code
_entity_poly.pdbx_strand_id
1 'polypeptide(L)'
;FNKKKRKNKETEINNSRARTEEAKAQAEYTAANKRVKKSIGADKQDYMEDLATTAEKAATEGNIKQLYDTTKKQAGEYSKPKKPVKDKKGKPINEIQE
;
A
#
# COMPACT_ATOMS: atom_id res chain seq x y z
N PHE A 1 -49.62 -19.88 -1.03
CA PHE A 1 -48.77 -19.73 -2.23
C PHE A 1 -48.09 -18.35 -2.34
N ASN A 2 -48.82 -17.24 -2.16
CA ASN A 2 -48.28 -15.88 -2.41
C ASN A 2 -47.20 -15.40 -1.40
N LYS A 3 -47.31 -15.77 -0.11
CA LYS A 3 -46.34 -15.40 0.94
C LYS A 3 -44.93 -15.97 0.70
N LYS A 4 -44.82 -17.21 0.19
CA LYS A 4 -43.52 -17.85 -0.11
C LYS A 4 -42.83 -17.18 -1.30
N LYS A 5 -43.60 -16.79 -2.34
CA LYS A 5 -43.07 -16.03 -3.50
C LYS A 5 -42.50 -14.66 -3.09
N ARG A 6 -43.19 -13.92 -2.21
CA ARG A 6 -42.70 -12.62 -1.72
C ARG A 6 -41.38 -12.76 -0.95
N LYS A 7 -41.28 -13.74 -0.04
CA LYS A 7 -40.06 -14.02 0.71
C LYS A 7 -38.87 -14.36 -0.19
N ASN A 8 -39.06 -15.21 -1.19
CA ASN A 8 -37.98 -15.59 -2.11
C ASN A 8 -37.47 -14.39 -2.94
N LYS A 9 -38.38 -13.52 -3.41
CA LYS A 9 -38.00 -12.32 -4.15
C LYS A 9 -37.23 -11.31 -3.28
N GLU A 10 -37.60 -11.19 -2.02
CA GLU A 10 -36.86 -10.36 -1.05
C GLU A 10 -35.45 -10.88 -0.80
N THR A 11 -35.27 -12.20 -0.63
CA THR A 11 -33.94 -12.80 -0.46
C THR A 11 -33.05 -12.63 -1.69
N GLU A 12 -33.62 -12.71 -2.89
CA GLU A 12 -32.90 -12.51 -4.15
C GLU A 12 -32.39 -11.07 -4.29
N ILE A 13 -33.24 -10.08 -3.98
CA ILE A 13 -32.88 -8.67 -3.97
C ILE A 13 -31.79 -8.38 -2.93
N ASN A 14 -31.89 -8.96 -1.74
CA ASN A 14 -30.88 -8.76 -0.70
C ASN A 14 -29.53 -9.38 -1.09
N ASN A 15 -29.53 -10.53 -1.76
CA ASN A 15 -28.31 -11.14 -2.26
C ASN A 15 -27.64 -10.29 -3.34
N SER A 16 -28.40 -9.76 -4.31
CA SER A 16 -27.86 -8.91 -5.36
C SER A 16 -27.29 -7.59 -4.82
N ARG A 17 -27.96 -6.99 -3.82
CA ARG A 17 -27.44 -5.82 -3.09
C ARG A 17 -26.11 -6.12 -2.39
N ALA A 18 -26.03 -7.23 -1.66
CA ALA A 18 -24.81 -7.62 -0.96
C ALA A 18 -23.62 -7.81 -1.91
N ARG A 19 -23.81 -8.49 -3.05
CA ARG A 19 -22.75 -8.64 -4.08
C ARG A 19 -22.30 -7.30 -4.66
N THR A 20 -23.23 -6.38 -4.84
CA THR A 20 -22.93 -5.04 -5.36
C THR A 20 -22.09 -4.24 -4.37
N GLU A 21 -22.41 -4.31 -3.08
CA GLU A 21 -21.63 -3.65 -2.03
C GLU A 21 -20.24 -4.27 -1.87
N GLU A 22 -20.12 -5.59 -1.96
CA GLU A 22 -18.84 -6.30 -1.93
C GLU A 22 -17.93 -5.87 -3.10
N ALA A 23 -18.48 -5.77 -4.31
CA ALA A 23 -17.74 -5.30 -5.49
C ALA A 23 -17.28 -3.84 -5.34
N LYS A 24 -18.13 -2.96 -4.79
CA LYS A 24 -17.76 -1.56 -4.51
C LYS A 24 -16.62 -1.47 -3.49
N ALA A 25 -16.73 -2.20 -2.38
CA ALA A 25 -15.69 -2.23 -1.36
C ALA A 25 -14.36 -2.75 -1.90
N GLN A 26 -14.39 -3.77 -2.77
CA GLN A 26 -13.19 -4.29 -3.43
C GLN A 26 -12.56 -3.26 -4.38
N ALA A 27 -13.37 -2.52 -5.14
CA ALA A 27 -12.88 -1.46 -6.01
C ALA A 27 -12.25 -0.30 -5.21
N GLU A 28 -12.89 0.14 -4.13
CA GLU A 28 -12.36 1.16 -3.22
C GLU A 28 -11.04 0.72 -2.57
N TYR A 29 -10.98 -0.53 -2.09
CA TYR A 29 -9.76 -1.10 -1.52
C TYR A 29 -8.60 -1.10 -2.52
N THR A 30 -8.88 -1.48 -3.77
CA THR A 30 -7.87 -1.52 -4.84
C THR A 30 -7.36 -0.11 -5.17
N ALA A 31 -8.27 0.87 -5.28
CA ALA A 31 -7.91 2.26 -5.54
C ALA A 31 -7.10 2.88 -4.39
N ALA A 32 -7.49 2.62 -3.14
CA ALA A 32 -6.77 3.08 -1.95
C ALA A 32 -5.37 2.46 -1.86
N ASN A 33 -5.23 1.15 -2.07
CA ASN A 33 -3.94 0.47 -2.09
C ASN A 33 -3.00 1.04 -3.16
N LYS A 34 -3.52 1.35 -4.36
CA LYS A 34 -2.74 1.97 -5.43
C LYS A 34 -2.19 3.34 -5.00
N ARG A 35 -3.00 4.15 -4.32
CA ARG A 35 -2.57 5.45 -3.78
C ARG A 35 -1.49 5.31 -2.73
N VAL A 36 -1.64 4.39 -1.78
CA VAL A 36 -0.66 4.12 -0.72
C VAL A 36 0.67 3.65 -1.30
N LYS A 37 0.66 2.74 -2.28
CA LYS A 37 1.91 2.30 -2.94
C LYS A 37 2.62 3.45 -3.64
N LYS A 38 1.86 4.35 -4.28
CA LYS A 38 2.42 5.54 -4.94
C LYS A 38 3.04 6.51 -3.93
N SER A 39 2.38 6.77 -2.80
CA SER A 39 2.93 7.65 -1.76
C SER A 39 4.18 7.07 -1.12
N ILE A 40 4.19 5.77 -0.78
CA ILE A 40 5.40 5.10 -0.26
C ILE A 40 6.57 5.20 -1.26
N GLY A 41 6.28 5.09 -2.56
CA GLY A 41 7.28 5.30 -3.61
C GLY A 41 7.83 6.72 -3.63
N ALA A 42 6.96 7.73 -3.54
CA ALA A 42 7.33 9.13 -3.51
C ALA A 42 8.14 9.49 -2.25
N ASP A 43 7.66 9.11 -1.06
CA ASP A 43 8.36 9.36 0.21
C ASP A 43 9.78 8.76 0.21
N LYS A 44 9.94 7.60 -0.45
CA LYS A 44 11.26 6.98 -0.61
C LYS A 44 12.17 7.77 -1.56
N GLN A 45 11.62 8.32 -2.64
CA GLN A 45 12.38 9.15 -3.57
C GLN A 45 12.84 10.45 -2.89
N ASP A 46 11.94 11.13 -2.21
CA ASP A 46 12.23 12.37 -1.46
C ASP A 46 13.35 12.12 -0.42
N TYR A 47 13.24 11.02 0.34
CA TYR A 47 14.28 10.63 1.30
C TYR A 47 15.65 10.37 0.64
N MET A 48 15.67 9.74 -0.54
CA MET A 48 16.92 9.49 -1.26
C MET A 48 17.53 10.78 -1.84
N GLU A 49 16.69 11.70 -2.30
CA GLU A 49 17.11 13.01 -2.82
C GLU A 49 17.70 13.89 -1.71
N ASP A 50 17.07 13.91 -0.52
CA ASP A 50 17.59 14.62 0.65
C ASP A 50 18.96 14.07 1.09
N LEU A 51 19.14 12.75 1.09
CA LEU A 51 20.43 12.12 1.37
C LEU A 51 21.48 12.49 0.32
N ALA A 52 21.12 12.47 -0.97
CA ALA A 52 22.03 12.83 -2.05
C ALA A 52 22.47 14.31 -1.94
N THR A 53 21.53 15.22 -1.71
CA THR A 53 21.78 16.65 -1.52
C THR A 53 22.67 16.90 -0.30
N THR A 54 22.46 16.14 0.79
CA THR A 54 23.31 16.22 1.99
C THR A 54 24.73 15.72 1.71
N ALA A 55 24.88 14.64 0.95
CA ALA A 55 26.18 14.12 0.56
C ALA A 55 26.95 15.10 -0.34
N GLU A 56 26.27 15.74 -1.30
CA GLU A 56 26.87 16.77 -2.16
C GLU A 56 27.40 17.95 -1.35
N LYS A 57 26.58 18.48 -0.41
CA LYS A 57 27.02 19.55 0.50
C LYS A 57 28.25 19.13 1.31
N ALA A 58 28.22 17.95 1.93
CA ALA A 58 29.37 17.45 2.69
C ALA A 58 30.64 17.29 1.84
N ALA A 59 30.51 16.92 0.55
CA ALA A 59 31.64 16.87 -0.38
C ALA A 59 32.20 18.27 -0.64
N THR A 60 31.34 19.26 -0.90
CA THR A 60 31.77 20.65 -1.16
C THR A 60 32.42 21.30 0.05
N GLU A 61 31.96 21.00 1.26
CA GLU A 61 32.51 21.51 2.53
C GLU A 61 33.75 20.74 3.01
N GLY A 62 34.13 19.65 2.34
CA GLY A 62 35.24 18.79 2.75
C GLY A 62 34.96 17.95 4.01
N ASN A 63 33.69 17.77 4.39
CA ASN A 63 33.30 16.94 5.54
C ASN A 63 33.24 15.44 5.17
N ILE A 64 34.42 14.83 5.08
CA ILE A 64 34.59 13.43 4.65
C ILE A 64 33.82 12.45 5.54
N LYS A 65 33.73 12.71 6.85
CA LYS A 65 33.01 11.82 7.79
C LYS A 65 31.51 11.77 7.49
N GLN A 66 30.88 12.93 7.30
CA GLN A 66 29.46 13.00 6.95
C GLN A 66 29.17 12.44 5.56
N LEU A 67 30.07 12.65 4.59
CA LEU A 67 29.98 12.05 3.27
C LEU A 67 29.93 10.52 3.36
N TYR A 68 30.86 9.92 4.11
CA TYR A 68 30.93 8.47 4.30
C TYR A 68 29.69 7.92 5.00
N ASP A 69 29.25 8.54 6.10
CA ASP A 69 28.08 8.09 6.85
C ASP A 69 26.79 8.16 6.02
N THR A 70 26.62 9.21 5.21
CA THR A 70 25.47 9.38 4.32
C THR A 70 25.48 8.37 3.17
N THR A 71 26.64 8.16 2.54
CA THR A 71 26.81 7.16 1.47
C THR A 71 26.58 5.74 2.00
N LYS A 72 27.04 5.45 3.22
CA LYS A 72 26.80 4.16 3.89
C LYS A 72 25.30 3.94 4.17
N LYS A 73 24.56 4.98 4.55
CA LYS A 73 23.10 4.91 4.70
C LYS A 73 22.38 4.71 3.36
N GLN A 74 22.89 5.31 2.29
CA GLN A 74 22.36 5.12 0.93
C GLN A 74 22.58 3.68 0.42
N ALA A 75 23.74 3.09 0.71
CA ALA A 75 24.05 1.69 0.40
C ALA A 75 23.38 0.70 1.38
N GLY A 76 23.02 1.16 2.58
CA GLY A 76 22.35 0.41 3.63
C GLY A 76 20.90 0.08 3.25
N GLU A 77 20.76 -1.06 2.59
CA GLU A 77 19.54 -1.66 2.07
C GLU A 77 18.27 -1.41 2.91
N TYR A 78 17.22 -1.00 2.19
CA TYR A 78 15.83 -0.97 2.64
C TYR A 78 15.36 -2.40 2.96
N SER A 79 15.60 -2.86 4.19
CA SER A 79 15.13 -4.17 4.65
C SER A 79 13.61 -4.19 4.60
N LYS A 80 13.05 -5.04 3.73
CA LYS A 80 11.60 -5.16 3.55
C LYS A 80 10.91 -5.35 4.91
N PRO A 81 9.75 -4.73 5.16
CA PRO A 81 9.00 -4.98 6.39
C PRO A 81 8.70 -6.49 6.52
N LYS A 82 9.09 -7.06 7.67
CA LYS A 82 9.06 -8.51 7.95
C LYS A 82 7.66 -9.14 7.95
N LYS A 83 6.59 -8.34 7.90
CA LYS A 83 5.21 -8.82 8.06
C LYS A 83 4.30 -8.35 6.91
N PRO A 84 3.74 -9.30 6.14
CA PRO A 84 2.63 -9.02 5.23
C PRO A 84 1.40 -8.54 5.99
N VAL A 85 0.68 -7.56 5.42
CA VAL A 85 -0.65 -7.16 5.93
C VAL A 85 -1.61 -8.33 5.71
N LYS A 86 -2.37 -8.70 6.74
CA LYS A 86 -3.35 -9.78 6.71
C LYS A 86 -4.77 -9.22 6.66
N ASP A 87 -5.68 -9.91 5.98
CA ASP A 87 -7.10 -9.60 6.00
C ASP A 87 -7.77 -10.02 7.33
N LYS A 88 -9.06 -9.73 7.48
CA LYS A 88 -9.86 -10.16 8.65
C LYS A 88 -9.93 -11.68 8.83
N LYS A 89 -9.53 -12.46 7.82
CA LYS A 89 -9.48 -13.93 7.81
C LYS A 89 -8.05 -14.46 8.05
N GLY A 90 -7.09 -13.58 8.33
CA GLY A 90 -5.69 -13.94 8.58
C GLY A 90 -4.89 -14.32 7.34
N LYS A 91 -5.47 -14.19 6.14
CA LYS A 91 -4.79 -14.47 4.88
C LYS A 91 -3.90 -13.28 4.53
N PRO A 92 -2.63 -13.49 4.12
CA PRO A 92 -1.82 -12.40 3.61
C PRO A 92 -2.54 -11.78 2.42
N ILE A 93 -2.61 -10.45 2.40
CA ILE A 93 -3.11 -9.71 1.24
C ILE A 93 -1.95 -9.61 0.25
N ASN A 94 -1.53 -10.75 -0.26
CA ASN A 94 -0.71 -10.76 -1.47
C ASN A 94 -1.57 -10.18 -2.59
N GLU A 95 -0.96 -9.27 -3.36
CA GLU A 95 -1.55 -8.58 -4.50
C GLU A 95 -2.52 -9.51 -5.23
N ILE A 96 -3.81 -9.18 -5.15
CA ILE A 96 -4.82 -9.77 -6.02
C ILE A 96 -4.25 -9.59 -7.42
N GLN A 97 -3.94 -10.70 -8.10
CA GLN A 97 -3.49 -10.67 -9.48
C GLN A 97 -4.51 -9.87 -10.27
N GLU A 98 -4.04 -8.80 -10.90
CA GLU A 98 -4.81 -7.99 -11.85
C GLU A 98 -5.35 -8.87 -12.99
#